data_AF-A0A068UJW7-F1
#
_entry.id   AF-A0A068UJW7-F1
#
_cell.length_a   1.000
_cell.length_b   1.000
_cell.length_c   1.000
_cell.angle_alpha   90.00
_cell.angle_beta   90.00
_cell.angle_gamma   90.00
#
_symmetry.space_group_name_H-M   'P 1'
#
loop_
_entity.id
_entity.type
_entity.pdbx_description
1 polymer ?
#
loop_
_entity_poly.entity_id
_entity_poly.type
_entity_poly.pdbx_seq_one_letter_code
_entity_poly.pdbx_strand_id
1 'polypeptide(L)' 'MNHLHPHVLAIPYPAQGHVLPLMELALCLVRQGIRVTLVNTEFNHKRVTKSLS' A
#
# COMPACT_ATOMS: atom_id res chain seq x y z
N MET A 1 6.00 6.59 28.69
CA MET A 1 4.93 7.05 27.80
C MET A 1 4.91 6.08 26.62
N ASN A 2 3.87 5.24 26.50
CA ASN A 2 3.76 4.29 25.39
C ASN A 2 3.57 5.08 24.10
N HIS A 3 4.62 5.25 23.31
CA HIS A 3 4.51 5.85 21.99
C HIS A 3 3.72 4.88 21.11
N LEU A 4 2.44 5.17 20.88
CA LEU A 4 1.64 4.49 19.87
C LEU A 4 2.24 4.84 18.51
N HIS A 5 3.07 3.94 17.98
CA HIS A 5 3.58 4.05 16.61
C HIS A 5 2.40 3.91 15.66
N PRO A 6 2.04 4.95 14.89
CA PRO A 6 0.92 4.87 13.96
C PRO A 6 1.15 3.76 12.93
N HIS A 7 0.13 2.93 12.73
CA HIS A 7 0.15 1.85 11.75
C HIS A 7 -1.09 1.95 10.87
N VAL A 8 -0.85 2.13 9.57
CA VAL A 8 -1.90 2.26 8.56
C VAL A 8 -2.10 0.92 7.85
N LEU A 9 -3.36 0.50 7.73
CA LEU A 9 -3.78 -0.57 6.84
C LEU A 9 -4.36 0.05 5.56
N ALA A 10 -3.68 -0.14 4.43
CA ALA A 10 -4.06 0.43 3.14
C ALA A 10 -4.72 -0.65 2.27
N ILE A 11 -6.00 -0.47 1.94
CA ILE A 11 -6.81 -1.41 1.16
C ILE A 11 -7.25 -0.71 -0.14
N PRO A 12 -6.56 -0.95 -1.28
CA PRO A 12 -6.92 -0.35 -2.54
C PRO A 12 -8.17 -1.01 -3.13
N TYR A 13 -8.94 -0.23 -3.89
CA TYR A 13 -9.95 -0.78 -4.77
C TYR A 13 -9.27 -1.69 -5.82
N PRO A 14 -9.89 -2.83 -6.24
CA PRO A 14 -9.30 -3.82 -7.14
C PRO A 14 -9.18 -3.38 -8.62
N ALA A 15 -8.60 -2.20 -8.85
CA ALA A 15 -8.29 -1.65 -10.16
C ALA A 15 -6.84 -1.16 -10.19
N GLN A 16 -6.13 -1.38 -11.31
CA GLN A 16 -4.72 -0.98 -11.46
C GLN A 16 -4.50 0.50 -11.11
N GLY A 17 -5.41 1.37 -11.59
CA GLY A 17 -5.36 2.81 -11.32
C GLY A 17 -5.57 3.22 -9.86
N HIS A 18 -5.91 2.29 -8.95
CA HIS A 18 -6.05 2.56 -7.51
C HIS A 18 -4.92 1.92 -6.69
N VAL A 19 -4.31 0.83 -7.17
CA VAL A 19 -3.21 0.16 -6.46
C VAL A 19 -1.93 0.98 -6.51
N LEU A 20 -1.54 1.49 -7.68
CA LEU A 20 -0.29 2.25 -7.82
C LEU A 20 -0.31 3.57 -7.03
N PRO A 21 -1.36 4.42 -7.11
CA PRO A 21 -1.40 5.64 -6.32
C PRO A 21 -1.41 5.38 -4.81
N LEU A 22 -2.11 4.33 -4.35
CA LEU A 22 -2.11 3.98 -2.94
C LEU A 22 -0.74 3.44 -2.47
N MET A 23 -0.01 2.76 -3.34
CA MET A 23 1.36 2.31 -3.07
C MET A 23 2.33 3.51 -2.97
N GLU A 24 2.21 4.51 -3.85
CA GLU A 24 2.99 5.75 -3.75
C GLU A 24 2.71 6.50 -2.45
N LEU A 25 1.43 6.62 -2.07
CA LEU A 25 1.04 7.20 -0.77
C LEU A 25 1.63 6.41 0.40
N ALA A 26 1.57 5.08 0.35
CA ALA A 26 2.16 4.22 1.38
C ALA A 26 3.66 4.46 1.54
N LEU A 27 4.40 4.61 0.43
CA LEU A 27 5.83 4.95 0.46
C LEU A 27 6.09 6.33 1.09
N CYS A 28 5.27 7.33 0.78
CA CYS A 28 5.34 8.64 1.43
C CYS A 28 5.16 8.55 2.95
N LEU A 29 4.19 7.76 3.42
CA LEU A 29 3.95 7.55 4.85
C LEU A 29 5.12 6.83 5.54
N VAL A 30 5.68 5.80 4.89
CA VAL A 30 6.87 5.09 5.40
C VAL A 30 8.07 6.04 5.55
N ARG A 31 8.27 6.97 4.61
CA ARG A 31 9.33 8.00 4.70
C ARG A 31 9.13 8.95 5.88
N GLN A 32 7.91 9.09 6.40
CA GLN A 32 7.59 9.87 7.61
C GLN A 32 7.67 9.03 8.90
N GLY A 33 8.14 7.78 8.83
CA GLY A 33 8.25 6.89 9.99
C GLY A 33 6.94 6.20 10.38
N ILE A 34 5.90 6.27 9.54
CA ILE A 34 4.62 5.60 9.76
C ILE A 34 4.68 4.19 9.18
N ARG A 35 4.31 3.19 9.98
CA ARG A 35 4.25 1.80 9.50
C ARG A 35 3.03 1.64 8.58
N VAL A 36 3.19 0.96 7.45
CA VAL A 36 2.09 0.71 6.52
C VAL A 36 2.03 -0.76 6.13
N THR A 37 0.84 -1.34 6.11
CA THR A 37 0.55 -2.65 5.51
C THR A 37 -0.40 -2.43 4.33
N LEU A 38 0.03 -2.77 3.12
CA LEU A 38 -0.80 -2.72 1.92
C LEU A 38 -1.43 -4.11 1.70
N VAL A 39 -2.76 -4.18 1.68
CA VAL A 39 -3.50 -5.42 1.43
C VAL A 39 -3.83 -5.49 -0.05
N ASN A 40 -3.47 -6.58 -0.71
CA ASN A 40 -3.88 -6.86 -2.09
C ASN A 40 -4.48 -8.26 -2.16
N THR A 41 -5.43 -8.46 -3.07
CA THR A 41 -5.85 -9.81 -3.46
C THR A 41 -4.81 -10.41 -4.41
N GLU A 42 -4.68 -11.74 -4.43
CA GLU A 42 -3.80 -12.46 -5.37
C GLU A 42 -4.06 -12.08 -6.83
N PHE A 43 -5.33 -11.88 -7.20
CA PHE A 43 -5.72 -11.45 -8.54
C PHE A 43 -5.14 -10.07 -8.89
N ASN A 44 -5.26 -9.10 -7.98
CA ASN A 44 -4.71 -7.76 -8.20
C ASN A 44 -3.19 -7.76 -8.20
N HIS A 45 -2.57 -8.53 -7.30
CA HIS A 45 -1.12 -8.65 -7.21
C HIS A 45 -0.53 -9.12 -8.55
N LYS A 46 -1.07 -10.21 -9.11
CA LYS A 46 -0.65 -10.72 -10.43
C LYS A 46 -0.82 -9.68 -11.54
N ARG A 47 -1.92 -8.93 -11.53
CA ARG A 47 -2.19 -7.94 -12.58
C ARG A 47 -1.25 -6.74 -12.49
N VAL A 48 -0.96 -6.25 -11.29
CA VAL A 48 -0.01 -5.15 -11.07
C VAL A 48 1.41 -5.58 -11.43
N THR A 49 1.86 -6.75 -10.99
CA THR A 49 3.20 -7.27 -11.31
C THR A 49 3.37 -7.48 -12.82
N LYS A 50 2.35 -7.98 -13.52
CA LYS A 50 2.38 -8.12 -14.99
C LYS A 50 2.49 -6.77 -15.72
N SER A 51 1.97 -5.69 -15.15
CA SER A 51 2.09 -4.35 -15.74
C SER A 51 3.45 -3.69 -15.49
N LEU A 52 4.28 -4.24 -14.59
CA LEU A 52 5.61 -3.73 -14.23
C LEU A 52 6.76 -4.52 -14.87
N SER A 53 6.47 -5.67 -15.47
CA SER A 53 7.39 -6.50 -16.27
C SER A 53 7.36 -6.11 -17.73
#